data_AF-A0A1W7A801-F1
#
_entry.id   AF-A0A1W7A801-F1
#
_cell.length_a   1.000
_cell.length_b   1.000
_cell.length_c   1.000
_cell.angle_alpha   90.00
_cell.angle_beta   90.00
_cell.angle_gamma   90.00
#
_symmetry.space_group_name_H-M   'P 1'
#
loop_
_entity.id
_entity.type
_entity.pdbx_description
1 polymer ?
#
loop_
_entity_poly.entity_id
_entity_poly.type
_entity_poly.pdbx_seq_one_letter_code
_entity_poly.pdbx_strand_id
1 'polypeptide(L)'
;MLNVVELIFLILVLFGLQRYLSSRDNKWLGLIVPIIFNFYLIYNFKYVQQDIEYSWYKAVIGNIILLLDYYLGLQKRKERYKNEIQRMKSKDI
;
A
#
# COMPACT_ATOMS: atom_id res chain seq x y z
N MET A 1 11.11 0.10 -22.65
CA MET A 1 11.59 0.47 -21.31
C MET A 1 10.47 1.24 -20.63
N LEU A 2 9.99 0.81 -19.47
CA LEU A 2 9.10 1.65 -18.66
C LEU A 2 9.90 2.88 -18.24
N ASN A 3 9.40 4.06 -18.59
CA ASN A 3 10.04 5.30 -18.19
C ASN A 3 9.92 5.44 -16.67
N VAL A 4 10.97 5.92 -16.00
CA VAL A 4 11.00 6.14 -14.54
C VAL A 4 9.76 6.92 -14.06
N VAL A 5 9.25 7.81 -14.93
CA VAL A 5 8.00 8.56 -14.75
C VAL A 5 6.78 7.66 -14.59
N GLU A 6 6.63 6.60 -15.41
CA GLU A 6 5.51 5.67 -15.33
C GLU A 6 5.53 4.87 -14.03
N LEU A 7 6.72 4.47 -13.56
CA LEU A 7 6.88 3.78 -12.28
C LEU A 7 6.44 4.68 -11.10
N ILE A 8 6.90 5.93 -11.09
CA ILE A 8 6.55 6.90 -10.04
C ILE A 8 5.04 7.18 -10.05
N PHE A 9 4.45 7.34 -11.24
CA PHE A 9 3.01 7.57 -11.37
C PHE A 9 2.20 6.38 -10.84
N LEU A 10 2.61 5.16 -11.18
CA LEU A 10 1.97 3.94 -10.69
C LEU A 10 2.07 3.82 -9.16
N ILE A 11 3.23 4.13 -8.58
CA ILE A 11 3.41 4.16 -7.12
C ILE A 11 2.48 5.21 -6.47
N LEU A 12 2.40 6.43 -7.01
CA LEU A 12 1.54 7.48 -6.47
C LEU A 12 0.05 7.10 -6.50
N VAL A 13 -0.41 6.52 -7.62
CA VAL A 13 -1.79 6.05 -7.78
C VAL A 13 -2.07 4.93 -6.78
N LEU A 14 -1.16 3.97 -6.62
CA LEU A 14 -1.29 2.88 -5.67
C LEU A 14 -1.31 3.39 -4.22
N PHE A 15 -0.45 4.33 -3.84
CA PHE A 15 -0.48 4.96 -2.51
C PHE A 15 -1.79 5.70 -2.24
N GLY A 16 -2.28 6.46 -3.22
CA GLY A 16 -3.57 7.15 -3.14
C GLY A 16 -4.72 6.17 -2.93
N LEU A 17 -4.75 5.10 -3.73
CA LEU A 17 -5.74 4.04 -3.62
C LEU A 17 -5.67 3.34 -2.27
N GLN A 18 -4.47 2.97 -1.81
CA GLN A 18 -4.23 2.29 -0.54
C GLN A 18 -4.76 3.12 0.63
N ARG A 19 -4.47 4.42 0.63
CA ARG A 19 -4.87 5.36 1.68
C ARG A 19 -6.37 5.64 1.68
N TYR A 20 -6.98 5.74 0.50
CA TYR A 20 -8.43 5.88 0.37
C TYR A 20 -9.15 4.62 0.87
N LEU A 21 -8.72 3.45 0.40
CA LEU A 21 -9.32 2.17 0.74
C LEU A 21 -9.15 1.80 2.21
N SER A 22 -7.98 2.08 2.80
CA SER A 22 -7.72 1.84 4.23
C SER A 22 -8.46 2.80 5.16
N SER A 23 -8.99 3.91 4.64
CA SER A 23 -9.83 4.83 5.43
C SER A 23 -11.25 4.34 5.60
N ARG A 24 -11.71 3.40 4.76
CA ARG A 24 -13.01 2.75 4.90
C ARG A 24 -13.01 1.73 6.02
N ASP A 25 -14.21 1.34 6.47
CA ASP A 25 -14.34 0.45 7.62
C ASP A 25 -13.68 -0.91 7.41
N ASN A 26 -13.61 -1.36 6.17
CA ASN A 26 -13.00 -2.62 5.80
C ASN A 26 -11.46 -2.50 5.66
N LYS A 27 -10.74 -2.98 6.67
CA LYS A 27 -9.27 -3.02 6.74
C LYS A 27 -8.64 -3.77 5.56
N TRP A 28 -9.32 -4.79 5.03
CA TRP A 28 -8.81 -5.65 3.96
C TRP A 28 -8.67 -4.92 2.62
N LEU A 29 -9.37 -3.79 2.43
CA LEU A 29 -9.30 -3.02 1.19
C LEU A 29 -7.91 -2.42 0.95
N GLY A 30 -7.10 -2.19 2.00
CA GLY A 30 -5.71 -1.76 1.84
C GLY A 30 -4.82 -2.81 1.17
N LEU A 31 -5.17 -4.10 1.24
CA LEU A 31 -4.41 -5.19 0.63
C LEU A 31 -4.63 -5.35 -0.88
N ILE A 32 -5.60 -4.64 -1.46
CA ILE A 32 -5.78 -4.60 -2.92
C ILE A 32 -4.51 -4.11 -3.63
N VAL A 33 -3.77 -3.20 -2.99
CA VAL A 33 -2.59 -2.58 -3.58
C VAL A 33 -1.41 -3.56 -3.72
N PRO A 34 -1.01 -4.33 -2.70
CA PRO A 34 -0.01 -5.40 -2.88
C PRO A 34 -0.46 -6.47 -3.88
N ILE A 35 -1.77 -6.76 -4.01
CA ILE A 35 -2.29 -7.69 -5.02
C ILE A 35 -2.04 -7.13 -6.44
N ILE A 36 -2.43 -5.88 -6.71
CA ILE A 36 -2.23 -5.22 -8.01
C ILE A 36 -0.73 -5.14 -8.35
N PHE A 37 0.11 -4.83 -7.36
CA PHE A 37 1.57 -4.80 -7.53
C PHE A 37 2.14 -6.16 -7.96
N ASN A 38 1.67 -7.26 -7.37
CA ASN A 38 2.10 -8.60 -7.78
C ASN A 38 1.66 -8.94 -9.21
N PHE A 39 0.43 -8.59 -9.60
CA PHE A 39 -0.01 -8.75 -11.00
C PHE A 39 0.88 -8.00 -11.98
N TYR A 40 1.25 -6.77 -11.64
CA TYR A 40 2.15 -5.95 -12.44
C TYR A 40 3.55 -6.57 -12.58
N LEU A 41 4.10 -7.14 -11.50
CA LEU A 41 5.38 -7.83 -11.53
C LEU A 41 5.33 -9.09 -12.41
N ILE A 42 4.28 -9.91 -12.28
CA ILE A 42 4.09 -11.12 -13.10
C ILE A 42 4.00 -10.76 -14.58
N TYR A 43 3.27 -9.69 -14.91
CA TYR A 43 3.16 -9.20 -16.29
C TYR A 43 4.54 -8.77 -16.83
N ASN A 44 5.29 -7.97 -16.07
CA ASN A 44 6.62 -7.53 -16.49
C ASN A 44 7.61 -8.70 -16.64
N PHE A 45 7.55 -9.68 -15.74
CA PHE A 45 8.39 -10.87 -15.81
C PHE A 45 8.15 -11.66 -17.11
N LYS A 46 6.89 -11.82 -17.51
CA LYS A 46 6.52 -12.62 -18.69
C LYS A 46 6.79 -11.92 -20.03
N TYR A 47 6.60 -10.60 -20.11
CA TYR A 47 6.55 -9.88 -21.39
C TYR A 47 7.71 -8.91 -21.65
N VAL A 48 8.49 -8.54 -20.63
CA VAL A 48 9.48 -7.45 -20.75
C VAL A 48 10.94 -7.94 -20.69
N GLN A 49 11.18 -9.26 -20.56
CA GLN A 49 12.53 -9.85 -20.43
C GLN A 49 13.44 -9.04 -19.48
N GLN A 50 13.09 -9.02 -18.19
CA GLN A 50 13.97 -8.45 -17.17
C GLN A 50 14.91 -9.53 -16.64
N ASP A 51 16.15 -9.15 -16.30
CA ASP A 51 17.06 -10.00 -15.54
C ASP A 51 16.35 -10.54 -14.30
N ILE A 52 16.38 -11.86 -14.16
CA ILE A 52 15.61 -12.60 -13.14
C ILE A 52 16.01 -12.15 -11.74
N GLU A 53 17.31 -11.95 -11.49
CA GLU A 53 17.82 -11.46 -10.22
C GLU A 53 17.28 -10.06 -9.88
N TYR A 54 17.28 -9.16 -10.86
CA TYR A 54 16.80 -7.78 -10.68
C TYR A 54 15.28 -7.71 -10.45
N SER A 55 14.53 -8.65 -11.01
CA SER A 55 13.09 -8.79 -10.80
C SER A 55 12.75 -9.22 -9.36
N TRP A 56 13.53 -10.13 -8.79
CA TRP A 56 13.36 -10.58 -7.40
C TRP A 56 13.62 -9.49 -6.36
N TYR A 57 14.67 -8.69 -6.51
CA TYR A 57 14.90 -7.58 -5.60
C TYR A 57 13.74 -6.57 -5.61
N LYS A 58 13.21 -6.22 -6.79
CA LYS A 58 12.05 -5.33 -6.91
C LYS A 58 10.79 -5.91 -6.25
N ALA A 59 10.56 -7.20 -6.43
CA ALA A 59 9.40 -7.88 -5.86
C ALA A 59 9.44 -7.88 -4.33
N VAL A 60 10.58 -8.23 -3.75
CA VAL A 60 10.76 -8.28 -2.29
C VAL A 60 10.66 -6.89 -1.68
N ILE A 61 11.44 -5.93 -2.19
CA ILE A 61 11.48 -4.55 -1.66
C ILE A 61 10.11 -3.88 -1.80
N GLY A 62 9.46 -4.02 -2.96
CA GLY A 62 8.15 -3.42 -3.20
C GLY A 62 7.07 -3.96 -2.26
N ASN A 63 7.01 -5.28 -2.06
CA ASN A 63 6.05 -5.87 -1.12
C ASN A 63 6.34 -5.47 0.34
N ILE A 64 7.61 -5.39 0.76
CA ILE A 64 7.97 -4.92 2.11
C ILE A 64 7.46 -3.50 2.33
N ILE A 65 7.69 -2.59 1.38
CA ILE A 65 7.24 -1.20 1.48
C ILE A 65 5.71 -1.12 1.56
N LEU A 66 5.00 -1.86 0.71
CA LEU A 66 3.53 -1.86 0.68
C LEU A 66 2.93 -2.41 1.98
N LEU A 67 3.52 -3.48 2.53
CA LEU A 67 3.11 -4.04 3.82
C LEU A 67 3.39 -3.10 4.99
N LEU A 68 4.55 -2.43 4.99
CA LEU A 68 4.87 -1.40 5.99
C LEU A 68 3.87 -0.24 5.94
N ASP A 69 3.57 0.27 4.75
CA ASP A 69 2.59 1.35 4.61
C ASP A 69 1.19 0.92 5.08
N TYR A 70 0.78 -0.30 4.75
CA TYR A 70 -0.47 -0.87 5.24
C TYR A 70 -0.52 -0.94 6.77
N TYR A 71 0.57 -1.40 7.40
CA TYR A 71 0.69 -1.48 8.85
C TYR A 71 0.63 -0.10 9.51
N LEU A 72 1.33 0.89 8.95
CA LEU A 72 1.27 2.29 9.42
C LEU A 72 -0.13 2.87 9.28
N GLY A 73 -0.83 2.56 8.19
CA GLY A 73 -2.23 2.93 7.98
C GLY A 73 -3.16 2.36 9.06
N LEU A 74 -2.98 1.08 9.42
CA LEU A 74 -3.72 0.43 10.50
C LEU A 74 -3.45 1.07 11.86
N GLN A 75 -2.19 1.39 12.18
CA GLN A 75 -1.84 2.04 13.44
C GLN A 75 -2.50 3.42 13.55
N LYS A 76 -2.41 4.26 12.51
CA LYS A 76 -3.06 5.57 12.48
C LYS A 76 -4.58 5.49 12.64
N ARG A 77 -5.22 4.44 12.15
CA ARG A 77 -6.66 4.21 12.36
C ARG A 77 -6.96 3.86 13.82
N LYS A 78 -6.18 2.96 14.43
CA LYS A 78 -6.32 2.62 15.86
C LYS A 78 -6.13 3.85 16.75
N GLU A 79 -5.14 4.67 16.45
CA GLU A 79 -4.85 5.89 17.19
C GLU A 79 -5.97 6.93 17.07
N ARG A 80 -6.51 7.14 15.86
CA ARG A 80 -7.69 8.00 15.66
C ARG A 80 -8.88 7.54 16.49
N TYR A 81 -9.19 6.24 16.48
CA TYR A 81 -10.28 5.68 17.26
C TYR A 81 -10.07 5.87 18.78
N LYS A 82 -8.84 5.64 19.27
CA LYS A 82 -8.49 5.88 20.68
C LYS A 82 -8.69 7.35 21.07
N ASN A 83 -8.26 8.27 20.22
CA ASN A 83 -8.41 9.71 20.44
C ASN A 83 -9.88 10.14 20.43
N GLU A 84 -10.70 9.51 19.59
CA GLU A 84 -12.14 9.77 19.51
C GLU A 84 -12.85 9.31 20.79
N ILE A 85 -12.53 8.11 21.31
CA ILE A 85 -13.03 7.62 22.61
C ILE A 85 -12.62 8.57 23.75
N GLN A 86 -11.36 9.00 23.77
CA GLN A 86 -10.88 9.93 24.80
C GLN A 86 -11.62 11.27 24.76
N ARG A 87 -11.90 11.81 23.56
CA ARG A 87 -12.70 13.03 23.38
C ARG A 87 -14.15 12.88 23.83
N MET A 88 -14.77 11.72 23.64
CA MET A 88 -16.11 11.46 24.16
C MET A 88 -16.09 11.43 25.70
N LYS A 89 -15.14 10.68 26.30
CA LYS A 89 -14.97 10.61 27.75
C LYS A 89 -14.71 11.97 28.40
N SER A 90 -13.94 12.85 27.78
CA SER A 90 -13.65 14.17 28.32
C SER A 90 -14.81 15.16 28.21
N LYS A 91 -15.83 14.86 27.41
CA LYS A 91 -17.03 15.70 27.25
C LYS A 91 -18.19 15.26 28.15
N ASP A 92 -18.14 14.03 28.66
CA ASP A 92 -19.12 13.46 29.59
C ASP A 92 -18.84 13.82 31.07
N ILE A 93 -17.69 14.43 31.36
CA ILE A 93 -17.29 14.94 32.68
C ILE A 93 -17.49 16.45 32.70
#